data_AF-A0A383CF72-F1
#
_entry.id   AF-A0A383CF72-F1
#
_cell.length_a   1.000
_cell.length_b   1.000
_cell.length_c   1.000
_cell.angle_alpha   90.00
_cell.angle_beta   90.00
_cell.angle_gamma   90.00
#
_symmetry.space_group_name_H-M   'P 1'
#
loop_
_entity.id
_entity.type
_entity.pdbx_description
1 polymer ?
#
loop_
_entity_poly.entity_id
_entity_poly.type
_entity_poly.pdbx_seq_one_letter_code
_entity_poly.pdbx_strand_id
1 'polypeptide(L)'
;MREAKVRMLKMEPIRVRCRSCNKEIRACAGKTVTCGCANMTSIKKDVISAVDLSQVIMLNTYSVNEDGGLSTEQIEWQKQRSKRKIRKLDFEVR
;
A
#
# COMPACT_ATOMS: atom_id res chain seq x y z
N MET A 1 -4.28 -11.80 -20.22
CA MET A 1 -5.28 -12.26 -19.20
C MET A 1 -5.14 -11.57 -17.84
N ARG A 2 -3.94 -11.52 -17.23
CA ARG A 2 -3.73 -10.84 -15.93
C ARG A 2 -3.98 -9.33 -15.98
N GLU A 3 -3.48 -8.62 -16.99
CA GLU A 3 -3.70 -7.18 -17.13
C GLU A 3 -5.17 -6.80 -17.35
N ALA A 4 -5.93 -7.59 -18.13
CA ALA A 4 -7.36 -7.36 -18.32
C ALA A 4 -8.16 -7.58 -17.02
N LYS A 5 -7.81 -8.60 -16.24
CA LYS A 5 -8.41 -8.83 -14.90
C LYS A 5 -8.06 -7.72 -13.92
N VAL A 6 -6.83 -7.21 -13.94
CA VAL A 6 -6.40 -6.06 -13.12
C VAL A 6 -7.12 -4.77 -13.55
N ARG A 7 -7.34 -4.56 -14.85
CA ARG A 7 -8.12 -3.42 -15.38
C ARG A 7 -9.60 -3.50 -15.00
N MET A 8 -10.21 -4.68 -15.03
CA MET A 8 -11.59 -4.87 -14.57
C MET A 8 -11.75 -4.66 -13.06
N LEU A 9 -10.78 -5.09 -12.26
CA LEU A 9 -10.77 -4.86 -10.80
C LEU A 9 -10.61 -3.37 -10.46
N LYS A 10 -9.87 -2.59 -11.26
CA LYS A 10 -9.77 -1.12 -11.11
C LYS A 10 -11.11 -0.35 -11.26
N MET A 11 -12.14 -0.96 -11.85
CA MET A 11 -13.46 -0.33 -12.01
C MET A 11 -14.39 -0.52 -10.82
N GLU A 12 -14.12 -1.46 -9.91
CA GLU A 12 -14.95 -1.61 -8.72
C GLU A 12 -14.58 -0.54 -7.66
N PRO A 13 -15.57 0.19 -7.11
CA PRO A 13 -15.30 1.20 -6.09
C PRO A 13 -14.79 0.54 -4.81
N ILE A 14 -13.83 1.18 -4.14
CA ILE A 14 -13.27 0.72 -2.85
C ILE A 14 -14.40 0.52 -1.84
N ARG A 15 -14.41 -0.63 -1.16
CA ARG A 15 -15.40 -1.00 -0.16
C ARG A 15 -14.74 -1.25 1.19
N VAL A 16 -15.24 -0.59 2.21
CA VAL A 16 -14.69 -0.64 3.57
C VAL A 16 -15.82 -0.82 4.56
N ARG A 17 -15.63 -1.68 5.56
CA ARG A 17 -16.55 -1.85 6.68
C ARG A 17 -15.93 -1.29 7.94
N CYS A 18 -16.69 -0.44 8.64
CA CYS A 18 -16.31 0.04 9.96
C CYS A 18 -16.75 -0.98 11.01
N ARG A 19 -15.84 -1.43 11.89
CA ARG A 19 -16.15 -2.38 12.97
C ARG A 19 -16.98 -1.76 14.08
N SER A 20 -16.85 -0.46 14.33
CA SER A 20 -17.54 0.25 15.42
C SER A 20 -19.04 0.45 15.13
N CYS A 21 -19.45 0.55 13.87
CA CYS A 21 -20.87 0.73 13.49
C CYS A 21 -21.39 -0.35 12.53
N ASN A 22 -20.56 -1.33 12.15
CA ASN A 22 -20.85 -2.37 11.17
C ASN A 22 -21.35 -1.89 9.80
N LYS A 23 -21.27 -0.58 9.52
CA LYS A 23 -21.72 0.00 8.26
C LYS A 23 -20.65 -0.19 7.19
N GLU A 24 -21.11 -0.60 6.02
CA GLU A 24 -20.31 -0.70 4.81
C GLU A 24 -20.35 0.64 4.06
N ILE A 25 -19.17 1.16 3.77
CA ILE A 25 -18.96 2.40 3.05
C ILE A 25 -18.39 2.05 1.69
N ARG A 26 -18.98 2.64 0.65
CA ARG A 26 -18.50 2.55 -0.73
C ARG A 26 -17.95 3.89 -1.17
N ALA A 27 -16.80 3.86 -1.84
CA ALA A 27 -16.25 5.04 -2.50
C ALA A 27 -17.24 5.56 -3.56
N CYS A 28 -17.49 6.87 -3.55
CA CYS A 28 -18.32 7.54 -4.54
C CYS A 28 -17.47 8.63 -5.22
N ALA A 29 -17.51 8.69 -6.55
CA ALA A 29 -16.75 9.69 -7.30
C ALA A 29 -17.19 11.11 -6.90
N GLY A 30 -16.22 11.97 -6.58
CA GLY A 30 -16.46 13.38 -6.28
C GLY A 30 -17.03 13.68 -4.89
N LYS A 31 -17.30 12.68 -4.04
CA LYS A 31 -17.85 12.88 -2.69
C LYS A 31 -17.02 12.15 -1.65
N THR A 32 -16.96 12.72 -0.44
CA THR A 32 -16.40 12.02 0.73
C THR A 32 -17.53 11.28 1.41
N VAL A 33 -17.40 9.97 1.59
CA VAL A 33 -18.43 9.14 2.24
C VAL A 33 -17.92 8.71 3.61
N THR A 34 -18.76 8.84 4.64
CA THR A 34 -18.37 8.62 6.04
C THR A 34 -19.39 7.78 6.80
N CYS A 35 -18.96 6.99 7.81
CA CYS A 35 -19.88 6.23 8.66
C CYS A 35 -20.77 7.10 9.56
N GLY A 36 -20.26 8.27 9.99
CA GLY A 36 -20.86 9.13 11.03
C GLY A 36 -20.70 8.61 12.46
N CYS A 37 -19.79 7.67 12.68
CA CYS A 37 -19.51 7.01 13.96
C CYS A 37 -18.32 7.66 14.68
N ALA A 38 -18.06 7.32 15.96
CA ALA A 38 -16.94 7.88 16.72
C ALA A 38 -15.57 7.64 16.06
N ASN A 39 -15.40 6.49 15.38
CA ASN A 39 -14.18 6.19 14.61
C ASN A 39 -14.10 6.96 13.26
N MET A 40 -15.22 7.55 12.82
CA MET A 40 -15.33 8.39 11.62
C MET A 40 -14.58 7.83 10.39
N THR A 41 -14.79 6.56 10.09
CA THR A 41 -14.24 5.95 8.88
C THR A 41 -14.79 6.66 7.66
N SER A 42 -13.88 7.18 6.84
CA SER A 42 -14.14 8.05 5.71
C SER A 42 -13.33 7.61 4.50
N ILE A 43 -13.94 7.70 3.32
CA ILE A 43 -13.27 7.42 2.05
C ILE A 43 -13.30 8.70 1.22
N LYS A 44 -12.13 9.21 0.89
CA LYS A 44 -11.95 10.39 0.03
C LYS A 44 -11.10 10.00 -1.17
N LYS A 45 -11.72 9.94 -2.35
CA LYS A 45 -11.11 9.39 -3.57
C LYS A 45 -10.66 7.94 -3.29
N ASP A 46 -9.35 7.72 -3.21
CA ASP A 46 -8.74 6.41 -2.95
C ASP A 46 -8.07 6.31 -1.57
N VAL A 47 -8.19 7.36 -0.74
CA VAL A 47 -7.59 7.40 0.60
C VAL A 47 -8.67 7.08 1.64
N ILE A 48 -8.35 6.12 2.52
CA ILE A 48 -9.18 5.73 3.65
C ILE A 48 -8.62 6.39 4.90
N SER A 49 -9.47 7.09 5.65
CA SER A 49 -9.13 7.74 6.92
C SER A 49 -10.09 7.32 8.02
N ALA A 50 -9.57 7.14 9.23
CA ALA A 50 -10.33 6.86 10.45
C ALA A 50 -9.52 7.32 11.67
N VAL A 51 -10.16 7.44 12.83
CA VAL A 51 -9.46 7.71 14.10
C VAL A 51 -8.55 6.54 14.48
N ASP A 52 -9.06 5.33 14.31
CA ASP A 52 -8.39 4.06 14.53
C ASP A 52 -8.59 3.14 13.33
N LEU A 53 -7.51 2.90 12.60
CA LEU A 53 -7.48 2.03 11.42
C LEU A 53 -7.61 0.54 11.79
N SER A 54 -7.32 0.14 13.03
CA SER A 54 -7.48 -1.26 13.47
C SER A 54 -8.94 -1.71 13.49
N GLN A 55 -9.87 -0.76 13.54
CA GLN A 55 -11.31 -0.97 13.52
C GLN A 55 -11.90 -0.86 12.11
N VAL A 56 -11.06 -0.88 11.07
CA VAL A 56 -11.45 -0.75 9.68
C VAL A 56 -11.11 -2.04 8.94
N ILE A 57 -12.12 -2.65 8.31
CA ILE A 57 -11.97 -3.89 7.54
C ILE A 57 -12.13 -3.56 6.06
N MET A 58 -11.09 -3.79 5.27
CA MET A 58 -11.20 -3.65 3.81
C MET A 58 -11.92 -4.87 3.24
N LEU A 59 -12.99 -4.65 2.47
CA LEU A 59 -13.76 -5.72 1.82
C LEU A 59 -13.25 -6.01 0.40
N ASN A 60 -12.76 -4.98 -0.29
CA ASN A 60 -12.07 -5.11 -1.57
C ASN A 60 -10.61 -4.69 -1.39
N THR A 61 -9.66 -5.48 -1.89
CA THR A 61 -8.24 -5.15 -1.90
C THR A 61 -7.71 -5.13 -3.33
N TYR A 62 -7.18 -3.99 -3.77
CA TYR A 62 -6.38 -3.88 -5.00
C TYR A 62 -4.91 -3.77 -4.61
N SER A 63 -4.29 -4.87 -4.19
CA SER A 63 -2.84 -4.91 -4.09
C SER A 63 -2.30 -5.05 -5.51
N VAL A 64 -1.88 -3.95 -6.12
CA VAL A 64 -0.83 -4.03 -7.13
C VAL A 64 0.41 -4.33 -6.32
N ASN A 65 0.88 -5.57 -6.33
CA ASN A 65 2.25 -5.84 -5.91
C ASN A 65 3.11 -5.10 -6.92
N GLU A 66 3.52 -3.88 -6.58
CA GLU A 66 4.64 -3.26 -7.26
C GLU A 66 5.83 -4.13 -6.88
N ASP A 67 6.17 -5.07 -7.77
CA ASP A 67 7.41 -5.82 -7.67
C ASP A 67 8.49 -4.78 -7.44
N GLY A 68 9.13 -4.81 -6.27
CA GLY A 68 10.03 -3.76 -5.83
C GLY A 68 11.01 -3.41 -6.94
N GLY A 69 11.36 -2.13 -7.09
CA GLY A 69 12.09 -1.62 -8.27
C GLY A 69 13.46 -2.25 -8.56
N LEU A 70 13.86 -3.25 -7.79
CA LEU A 70 15.02 -4.10 -8.02
C LEU A 70 14.56 -5.52 -8.38
N SER A 71 15.01 -6.00 -9.53
CA SER A 71 14.96 -7.42 -9.88
C SER A 71 15.66 -8.25 -8.80
N THR A 72 15.23 -9.51 -8.65
CA THR A 72 15.87 -10.52 -7.80
C THR A 72 17.39 -10.56 -7.99
N GLU A 73 17.85 -10.45 -9.25
CA GLU A 73 19.28 -10.43 -9.61
C GLU A 73 20.01 -9.22 -9.02
N GLN A 74 19.37 -8.05 -9.00
CA GLN A 74 19.95 -6.83 -8.43
C GLN A 74 20.05 -6.92 -6.90
N ILE A 75 19.07 -7.56 -6.25
CA ILE A 75 19.09 -7.81 -4.80
C ILE A 75 20.26 -8.74 -4.44
N GLU A 76 20.49 -9.79 -5.22
CA GLU A 76 21.61 -10.71 -5.02
C GLU A 76 22.96 -10.02 -5.20
N TRP A 77 23.09 -9.18 -6.23
CA TRP A 77 24.29 -8.37 -6.46
C TRP A 77 24.60 -7.45 -5.26
N GLN A 78 23.60 -6.79 -4.69
CA GLN A 78 23.78 -5.94 -3.50
C GLN A 78 24.24 -6.74 -2.29
N LYS A 79 23.62 -7.90 -2.03
CA LYS A 79 24.01 -8.81 -0.94
C LYS A 79 25.45 -9.30 -1.10
N GLN A 80 25.88 -9.62 -2.33
CA GLN A 80 27.26 -10.01 -2.60
C GLN A 80 28.24 -8.84 -2.40
N ARG A 81 27.88 -7.62 -2.81
CA ARG A 81 28.71 -6.43 -2.62
C ARG A 81 28.94 -6.13 -1.14
N SER A 82 27.91 -6.25 -0.31
CA SER A 82 28.02 -6.05 1.14
C SER A 82 28.97 -7.04 1.82
N LYS A 83 29.15 -8.24 1.25
CA LYS A 83 30.08 -9.26 1.77
C LYS A 83 31.54 -9.03 1.35
N ARG A 84 31.81 -8.07 0.45
CA ARG A 84 33.17 -7.79 -0.01
C ARG A 84 33.94 -7.10 1.11
N LYS A 85 35.15 -7.58 1.41
CA LYS A 85 36.04 -6.95 2.38
C LYS A 85 36.37 -5.53 1.89
N ILE A 86 35.96 -4.53 2.65
CA ILE A 86 36.35 -3.14 2.41
C ILE A 86 37.82 -3.01 2.83
N ARG A 87 38.70 -2.74 1.86
CA ARG A 87 40.09 -2.41 2.13
C ARG A 87 40.19 -0.89 2.28
N LYS A 88 40.57 -0.43 3.47
CA LYS A 88 40.98 0.97 3.67
C LYS A 88 42.31 1.14 2.96
N LEU A 89 42.40 2.16 2.10
CA LEU A 89 43.67 2.62 1.55
C LEU A 89 44.26 3.58 2.58
N ASP A 90 45.43 3.23 3.11
CA ASP A 90 46.21 4.14 3.94
C ASP A 90 47.08 4.96 2.99
N PHE A 91 46.98 6.28 3.08
CA PHE A 91 47.80 7.21 2.30
C PHE A 91 48.87 7.81 3.21
N GLU A 92 50.13 7.83 2.76
CA GLU A 92 51.17 8.61 3.44
C GLU A 92 50.90 10.11 3.22
N VAL A 93 50.74 10.84 4.33
CA VAL A 93 50.64 12.29 4.33
C VAL A 93 52.06 12.85 4.22
N ARG A 94 52.35 13.55 3.12
CA ARG A 94 53.60 14.30 2.93
C ARG A 94 53.61 15.59 3.73
#